data_AF-X1RIX8-F1
#
_entry.id   AF-X1RIX8-F1
#
_cell.length_a   1.000
_cell.length_b   1.000
_cell.length_c   1.000
_cell.angle_alpha   90.00
_cell.angle_beta   90.00
_cell.angle_gamma   90.00
#
_symmetry.space_group_name_H-M   'P 1'
#
loop_
_entity.id
_entity.type
_entity.pdbx_description
1 polymer ?
#
loop_
_entity_poly.entity_id
_entity_poly.type
_entity_poly.pdbx_seq_one_letter_code
_entity_poly.pdbx_strand_id
1 'polypeptide(L)'
;STKQQEVRGVFSTLAEMWKRMPQLARDPWQNDVLGLPLTARNRHVQQNVAVLIEETTLDLLVMSVAQGQAIPPINESFTPGVGLITVSAETDTPPAGYTLTSMIAAICKDGDPSPVLTVATLAEEDVEDPYSIEFTDLDTVPYQCGIWCEWTRTSDSKIHYSTAVRGQATPT
;
A
#
# COMPACT_ATOMS: atom_id res chain seq x y z
N SER A 1 -19.69 17.58 -16.81
CA SER A 1 -19.32 18.68 -15.90
C SER A 1 -17.91 18.44 -15.36
N THR A 2 -17.26 19.44 -14.76
CA THR A 2 -15.89 19.36 -14.20
C THR A 2 -15.72 18.17 -13.24
N LYS A 3 -16.67 17.96 -12.33
CA LYS A 3 -16.66 16.82 -11.39
C LYS A 3 -16.64 15.44 -12.08
N GLN A 4 -17.32 15.30 -13.23
CA GLN A 4 -17.25 14.05 -14.00
C GLN A 4 -15.89 13.83 -14.67
N GLN A 5 -15.17 14.89 -15.02
CA GLN A 5 -13.84 14.79 -15.61
C GLN A 5 -12.81 14.38 -14.55
N GLU A 6 -12.93 14.95 -13.35
CA GLU A 6 -12.11 14.63 -12.18
C GLU A 6 -12.22 13.16 -11.77
N VAL A 7 -13.45 12.65 -11.56
CA VAL A 7 -13.67 11.22 -11.23
C VAL A 7 -13.07 10.30 -12.29
N ARG A 8 -13.15 10.67 -13.57
CA ARG A 8 -12.54 9.89 -14.67
C ARG A 8 -11.01 9.96 -14.63
N GLY A 9 -10.46 11.09 -14.21
CA GLY A 9 -9.03 11.30 -13.99
C GLY A 9 -8.50 10.37 -12.91
N VAL A 10 -9.07 10.42 -11.71
CA VAL A 10 -8.71 9.54 -10.58
C VAL A 10 -8.83 8.06 -10.97
N PHE A 11 -9.91 7.66 -11.64
CA PHE A 11 -10.07 6.29 -12.11
C PHE A 11 -8.95 5.87 -13.09
N SER A 12 -8.54 6.78 -13.97
CA SER A 12 -7.47 6.53 -14.94
C SER A 12 -6.10 6.45 -14.26
N THR A 13 -5.82 7.32 -13.29
CA THR A 13 -4.64 7.26 -12.42
C THR A 13 -4.53 5.90 -11.73
N LEU A 14 -5.59 5.45 -11.05
CA LEU A 14 -5.62 4.15 -10.36
C LEU A 14 -5.46 2.98 -11.34
N ALA A 15 -5.99 3.10 -12.56
CA ALA A 15 -5.79 2.09 -13.60
C ALA A 15 -4.34 2.03 -14.08
N GLU A 16 -3.67 3.18 -14.24
CA GLU A 16 -2.27 3.26 -14.65
C GLU A 16 -1.32 2.78 -13.53
N MET A 17 -1.61 3.14 -12.27
CA MET A 17 -0.90 2.62 -11.10
C MET A 17 -1.02 1.09 -11.04
N TRP A 18 -2.25 0.54 -11.15
CA TRP A 18 -2.46 -0.91 -11.12
C TRP A 18 -1.58 -1.65 -12.14
N LYS A 19 -1.47 -1.14 -13.38
CA LYS A 19 -0.66 -1.75 -14.44
C LYS A 19 0.84 -1.83 -14.09
N ARG A 20 1.34 -0.85 -13.34
CA ARG A 20 2.76 -0.71 -12.95
C ARG A 20 3.06 -1.24 -11.55
N MET A 21 2.03 -1.59 -10.79
CA MET A 21 2.14 -2.13 -9.44
C MET A 21 2.80 -3.52 -9.48
N PRO A 22 3.84 -3.78 -8.67
CA PRO A 22 4.47 -5.09 -8.55
C PRO A 22 3.53 -6.09 -7.87
N GLN A 23 3.85 -7.38 -7.94
CA GLN A 23 2.98 -8.44 -7.41
C GLN A 23 2.77 -8.29 -5.89
N LEU A 24 3.81 -8.00 -5.11
CA LEU A 24 3.73 -7.78 -3.65
C LEU A 24 2.66 -6.75 -3.26
N ALA A 25 2.58 -5.63 -4.00
CA ALA A 25 1.57 -4.60 -3.75
C ALA A 25 0.17 -4.98 -4.28
N ARG A 26 0.06 -5.96 -5.18
CA ARG A 26 -1.21 -6.49 -5.70
C ARG A 26 -1.80 -7.59 -4.81
N ASP A 27 -0.96 -8.34 -4.09
CA ASP A 27 -1.36 -9.52 -3.32
C ASP A 27 -2.48 -9.25 -2.30
N PRO A 28 -2.45 -8.16 -1.51
CA PRO A 28 -3.55 -7.83 -0.61
C PRO A 28 -4.90 -7.74 -1.35
N TRP A 29 -4.91 -7.11 -2.52
CA TRP A 29 -6.13 -6.96 -3.32
C TRP A 29 -6.61 -8.27 -3.93
N GLN A 30 -5.69 -9.14 -4.31
CA GLN A 30 -6.01 -10.46 -4.87
C GLN A 30 -6.62 -11.37 -3.80
N ASN A 31 -6.07 -11.33 -2.58
CA ASN A 31 -6.59 -12.11 -1.47
C ASN A 31 -7.96 -11.62 -0.99
N ASP A 32 -8.20 -10.29 -1.01
CA ASP A 32 -9.49 -9.70 -0.56
C ASP A 32 -10.68 -10.14 -1.41
N VAL A 33 -10.44 -10.34 -2.71
CA VAL A 33 -11.50 -10.69 -3.67
C VAL A 33 -11.63 -12.19 -3.89
N LEU A 34 -10.84 -13.01 -3.20
CA LEU A 34 -10.85 -14.45 -3.39
C LEU A 34 -12.24 -15.03 -3.06
N GLY A 35 -12.84 -15.68 -4.05
CA GLY A 35 -14.20 -16.24 -3.93
C GLY A 35 -15.33 -15.23 -4.14
N LEU A 36 -15.03 -13.98 -4.46
CA LEU A 36 -16.02 -12.96 -4.82
C LEU A 36 -16.11 -12.77 -6.34
N PRO A 37 -17.26 -12.36 -6.89
CA PRO A 37 -17.40 -11.97 -8.29
C PRO A 37 -16.82 -10.57 -8.55
N LEU A 38 -15.61 -10.31 -8.04
CA LEU A 38 -14.91 -9.02 -8.12
C LEU A 38 -13.43 -9.26 -8.49
N THR A 39 -12.85 -8.39 -9.31
CA THR A 39 -11.42 -8.47 -9.64
C THR A 39 -10.60 -7.61 -8.68
N ALA A 40 -9.36 -8.01 -8.42
CA ALA A 40 -8.45 -7.27 -7.54
C ALA A 40 -8.24 -5.82 -7.99
N ARG A 41 -8.12 -5.60 -9.32
CA ARG A 41 -8.10 -4.26 -9.92
C ARG A 41 -9.34 -3.45 -9.56
N ASN A 42 -10.52 -4.03 -9.73
CA ASN A 42 -11.77 -3.32 -9.44
C ASN A 42 -11.88 -3.01 -7.95
N ARG A 43 -11.37 -3.88 -7.08
CA ARG A 43 -11.33 -3.64 -5.63
C ARG A 43 -10.37 -2.52 -5.25
N HIS A 44 -9.15 -2.52 -5.79
CA HIS A 44 -8.18 -1.43 -5.64
C HIS A 44 -8.79 -0.08 -6.05
N VAL A 45 -9.44 -0.05 -7.22
CA VAL A 45 -10.09 1.17 -7.72
C VAL A 45 -11.28 1.57 -6.85
N GLN A 46 -12.11 0.63 -6.42
CA GLN A 46 -13.28 0.91 -5.57
C GLN A 46 -12.89 1.58 -4.25
N GLN A 47 -11.85 1.08 -3.59
CA GLN A 47 -11.40 1.61 -2.30
C GLN A 47 -10.76 2.99 -2.45
N ASN A 48 -9.94 3.17 -3.50
CA ASN A 48 -9.19 4.42 -3.66
C ASN A 48 -10.00 5.54 -4.30
N VAL A 49 -10.88 5.25 -5.26
CA VAL A 49 -11.65 6.30 -5.93
C VAL A 49 -12.57 7.04 -4.95
N ALA A 50 -13.08 6.35 -3.92
CA ALA A 50 -13.97 6.96 -2.94
C ALA A 50 -13.26 7.98 -2.03
N VAL A 51 -11.94 7.85 -1.85
CA VAL A 51 -11.16 8.67 -0.92
C VAL A 51 -10.23 9.67 -1.62
N LEU A 52 -10.01 9.53 -2.93
CA LEU A 52 -9.12 10.41 -3.72
C LEU A 52 -9.87 11.40 -4.62
N ILE A 53 -11.22 11.34 -4.65
CA ILE A 53 -12.01 12.39 -5.30
C ILE A 53 -11.85 13.68 -4.49
N GLU A 54 -11.69 14.81 -5.18
CA GLU A 54 -11.47 16.15 -4.64
C GLU A 54 -10.10 16.35 -3.96
N GLU A 55 -9.23 15.34 -4.02
CA GLU A 55 -7.87 15.40 -3.47
C GLU A 55 -6.85 15.94 -4.49
N THR A 56 -5.80 16.56 -3.96
CA THR A 56 -4.67 17.10 -4.76
C THR A 56 -3.34 16.39 -4.48
N THR A 57 -3.37 15.40 -3.59
CA THR A 57 -2.25 14.52 -3.24
C THR A 57 -2.75 13.09 -3.14
N LEU A 58 -1.82 12.15 -3.00
CA LEU A 58 -2.12 10.74 -2.75
C LEU A 58 -2.10 10.40 -1.23
N ASP A 59 -2.21 11.37 -0.32
CA ASP A 59 -2.13 11.15 1.13
C ASP A 59 -3.16 10.12 1.65
N LEU A 60 -4.32 10.05 0.99
CA LEU A 60 -5.40 9.12 1.35
C LEU A 60 -5.33 7.78 0.63
N LEU A 61 -4.30 7.55 -0.20
CA LEU A 61 -4.12 6.33 -0.97
C LEU A 61 -4.07 5.10 -0.05
N VAL A 62 -4.98 4.17 -0.30
CA VAL A 62 -5.03 2.86 0.35
C VAL A 62 -4.12 1.91 -0.43
N MET A 63 -3.06 1.43 0.22
CA MET A 63 -2.09 0.50 -0.38
C MET A 63 -2.39 -0.98 -0.07
N SER A 64 -2.97 -1.27 1.10
CA SER A 64 -3.46 -2.59 1.51
C SER A 64 -4.77 -2.47 2.28
N VAL A 65 -5.58 -3.53 2.26
CA VAL A 65 -6.86 -3.63 2.95
C VAL A 65 -6.84 -4.76 3.98
N ALA A 66 -7.34 -4.49 5.19
CA ALA A 66 -7.45 -5.50 6.23
C ALA A 66 -8.37 -6.64 5.83
N GLN A 67 -7.89 -7.86 6.07
CA GLN A 67 -8.63 -9.10 5.90
C GLN A 67 -8.51 -9.96 7.15
N GLY A 68 -9.56 -10.74 7.45
CA GLY A 68 -9.49 -11.78 8.48
C GLY A 68 -9.02 -11.28 9.85
N GLN A 69 -9.27 -10.02 10.21
CA GLN A 69 -8.79 -9.38 11.44
C GLN A 69 -7.25 -9.34 11.57
N ALA A 70 -6.53 -9.32 10.45
CA ALA A 70 -5.09 -9.10 10.42
C ALA A 70 -4.74 -7.77 11.09
N ILE A 71 -3.72 -7.82 11.94
CA ILE A 71 -3.30 -6.69 12.77
C ILE A 71 -2.30 -5.85 11.99
N PRO A 72 -2.48 -4.52 11.95
CA PRO A 72 -1.51 -3.64 11.30
C PRO A 72 -0.18 -3.63 12.07
N PRO A 73 0.91 -3.17 11.43
CA PRO A 73 2.15 -2.84 12.12
C PRO A 73 1.92 -1.81 13.24
N ILE A 74 2.94 -1.63 14.07
CA ILE A 74 3.05 -0.56 15.08
C ILE A 74 4.44 0.08 15.01
N ASN A 75 4.61 1.24 15.66
CA ASN A 75 5.90 1.94 15.76
C ASN A 75 6.57 2.19 14.39
N GLU A 76 5.77 2.60 13.40
CA GLU A 76 6.22 2.80 12.03
C GLU A 76 7.09 4.05 11.91
N SER A 77 8.14 3.95 11.09
CA SER A 77 8.98 5.08 10.73
C SER A 77 9.23 5.11 9.22
N PHE A 78 9.26 6.33 8.67
CA PHE A 78 9.52 6.60 7.26
C PHE A 78 10.68 7.59 7.19
N THR A 79 11.91 7.05 7.22
CA THR A 79 13.12 7.84 7.41
C THR A 79 13.76 8.17 6.07
N PRO A 80 13.84 9.46 5.67
CA PRO A 80 14.50 9.84 4.44
C PRO A 80 16.02 9.80 4.59
N GLY A 81 16.71 9.40 3.52
CA GLY A 81 18.15 9.47 3.35
C GLY A 81 18.52 9.98 1.95
N VAL A 82 19.81 9.98 1.63
CA VAL A 82 20.29 10.47 0.32
C VAL A 82 19.86 9.50 -0.78
N GLY A 83 18.91 9.93 -1.62
CA GLY A 83 18.34 9.09 -2.69
C GLY A 83 17.62 7.82 -2.19
N LEU A 84 17.21 7.78 -0.92
CA LEU A 84 16.55 6.61 -0.33
C LEU A 84 15.48 6.98 0.70
N ILE A 85 14.59 6.03 0.96
CA ILE A 85 13.66 6.04 2.10
C ILE A 85 13.74 4.67 2.79
N THR A 86 13.98 4.68 4.09
CA THR A 86 13.88 3.48 4.93
C THR A 86 12.53 3.44 5.62
N VAL A 87 11.79 2.36 5.44
CA VAL A 87 10.51 2.10 6.09
C VAL A 87 10.71 1.00 7.11
N SER A 88 10.51 1.33 8.39
CA SER A 88 10.64 0.37 9.49
C SER A 88 9.33 0.27 10.26
N ALA A 89 9.06 -0.88 10.83
CA ALA A 89 7.94 -1.05 11.75
C ALA A 89 8.20 -2.23 12.69
N GLU A 90 7.39 -2.30 13.73
CA GLU A 90 7.31 -3.43 14.64
C GLU A 90 5.94 -4.10 14.50
N THR A 91 5.79 -5.26 15.12
CA THR A 91 4.49 -5.93 15.26
C THR A 91 4.16 -6.09 16.73
N ASP A 92 2.87 -5.96 17.07
CA ASP A 92 2.43 -6.33 18.42
C ASP A 92 2.49 -7.86 18.59
N THR A 93 2.39 -8.33 19.83
CA THR A 93 2.35 -9.76 20.12
C THR A 93 1.21 -10.41 19.33
N PRO A 94 1.52 -11.37 18.43
CA PRO A 94 0.50 -12.02 17.62
C PRO A 94 -0.59 -12.67 18.50
N PRO A 95 -1.89 -12.46 18.23
CA PRO A 95 -2.95 -13.20 18.89
C PRO A 95 -2.78 -14.70 18.65
N ALA A 96 -3.33 -15.49 19.58
CA ALA A 96 -3.32 -16.94 19.45
C ALA A 96 -3.89 -17.38 18.09
N GLY A 97 -3.10 -18.16 17.35
CA GLY A 97 -3.48 -18.68 16.04
C GLY A 97 -3.14 -17.77 14.85
N TYR A 98 -2.38 -16.69 15.05
CA TYR A 98 -1.78 -15.91 13.97
C TYR A 98 -0.25 -16.02 14.04
N THR A 99 0.39 -16.03 12.87
CA THR A 99 1.85 -16.02 12.73
C THR A 99 2.20 -14.99 11.66
N LEU A 100 3.07 -14.04 12.01
CA LEU A 100 3.55 -13.05 11.05
C LEU A 100 4.47 -13.76 10.06
N THR A 101 4.15 -13.64 8.78
CA THR A 101 4.95 -14.21 7.68
C THR A 101 6.01 -13.21 7.23
N SER A 102 5.58 -11.98 6.92
CA SER A 102 6.45 -10.91 6.44
C SER A 102 5.84 -9.54 6.72
N MET A 103 6.70 -8.54 6.71
CA MET A 103 6.35 -7.12 6.66
C MET A 103 6.55 -6.65 5.22
N ILE A 104 5.55 -5.98 4.65
CA ILE A 104 5.60 -5.52 3.25
C ILE A 104 5.44 -4.01 3.26
N ALA A 105 6.31 -3.32 2.53
CA ALA A 105 6.19 -1.88 2.30
C ALA A 105 6.04 -1.59 0.82
N ALA A 106 5.35 -0.50 0.52
CA ALA A 106 5.31 0.05 -0.83
C ALA A 106 5.40 1.58 -0.80
N ILE A 107 5.99 2.12 -1.87
CA ILE A 107 6.07 3.56 -2.09
C ILE A 107 5.66 3.94 -3.50
N CYS A 108 5.11 5.13 -3.66
CA CYS A 108 4.91 5.77 -4.96
C CYS A 108 5.09 7.28 -4.86
N LYS A 109 5.49 7.92 -5.95
CA LYS A 109 5.58 9.39 -6.00
C LYS A 109 4.22 10.00 -5.70
N ASP A 110 4.24 11.04 -4.88
CA ASP A 110 3.05 11.83 -4.58
C ASP A 110 2.62 12.70 -5.79
N GLY A 111 1.36 13.11 -5.80
CA GLY A 111 0.84 14.01 -6.83
C GLY A 111 -0.68 14.06 -6.88
N ASP A 112 -1.21 15.01 -7.64
CA ASP A 112 -2.65 15.16 -7.86
C ASP A 112 -3.18 13.99 -8.71
N PRO A 113 -4.13 13.18 -8.21
CA PRO A 113 -4.71 12.07 -8.96
C PRO A 113 -5.73 12.50 -10.03
N SER A 114 -6.17 13.76 -10.02
CA SER A 114 -7.20 14.33 -10.92
C SER A 114 -6.73 14.48 -12.37
N PRO A 115 -5.56 15.07 -12.68
CA PRO A 115 -4.90 14.77 -13.94
C PRO A 115 -4.42 13.31 -13.92
N VAL A 116 -4.40 12.64 -15.07
CA VAL A 116 -3.96 11.24 -15.12
C VAL A 116 -2.48 11.16 -14.71
N LEU A 117 -2.25 10.69 -13.49
CA LEU A 117 -0.93 10.53 -12.92
C LEU A 117 -0.38 9.16 -13.33
N THR A 118 0.83 9.16 -13.88
CA THR A 118 1.52 7.94 -14.28
C THR A 118 2.75 7.75 -13.40
N VAL A 119 2.56 7.03 -12.30
CA VAL A 119 3.62 6.73 -11.33
C VAL A 119 3.77 5.22 -11.17
N ALA A 120 5.01 4.77 -10.97
CA ALA A 120 5.29 3.40 -10.58
C ALA A 120 5.17 3.26 -9.06
N THR A 121 4.69 2.11 -8.62
CA THR A 121 4.78 1.68 -7.23
C THR A 121 6.01 0.79 -7.10
N LEU A 122 6.84 1.03 -6.09
CA LEU A 122 7.86 0.10 -5.65
C LEU A 122 7.32 -0.65 -4.44
N ALA A 123 7.63 -1.93 -4.30
CA ALA A 123 7.25 -2.71 -3.13
C ALA A 123 8.30 -3.77 -2.85
N GLU A 124 8.60 -3.94 -1.58
CA GLU A 124 9.61 -4.85 -1.05
C GLU A 124 9.06 -5.45 0.25
N GLU A 125 9.64 -6.57 0.68
CA GLU A 125 9.27 -7.25 1.92
C GLU A 125 10.48 -7.56 2.79
N ASP A 126 10.24 -7.71 4.08
CA ASP A 126 11.20 -8.17 5.07
C ASP A 126 10.57 -9.25 5.94
N VAL A 127 11.32 -10.31 6.21
CA VAL A 127 10.89 -11.48 6.98
C VAL A 127 11.62 -11.60 8.32
N GLU A 128 12.60 -10.72 8.59
CA GLU A 128 13.42 -10.77 9.79
C GLU A 128 13.17 -9.55 10.70
N ASP A 129 12.97 -9.80 11.99
CA ASP A 129 12.88 -8.74 12.99
C ASP A 129 14.30 -8.30 13.41
N PRO A 130 14.61 -6.98 13.49
CA PRO A 130 13.72 -5.83 13.28
C PRO A 130 13.42 -5.55 11.80
N TYR A 131 12.12 -5.40 11.47
CA TYR A 131 11.67 -5.19 10.10
C TYR A 131 12.08 -3.81 9.56
N SER A 132 12.88 -3.81 8.49
CA SER A 132 13.42 -2.60 7.90
C SER A 132 13.62 -2.74 6.39
N ILE A 133 12.79 -2.03 5.63
CA ILE A 133 12.77 -2.08 4.16
C ILE A 133 13.36 -0.78 3.61
N GLU A 134 14.36 -0.89 2.74
CA GLU A 134 15.02 0.26 2.11
C GLU A 134 14.64 0.36 0.63
N PHE A 135 14.15 1.53 0.22
CA PHE A 135 13.96 1.89 -1.17
C PHE A 135 15.05 2.88 -1.59
N THR A 136 15.83 2.52 -2.62
CA THR A 136 16.96 3.32 -3.13
C THR A 136 16.67 3.89 -4.52
N ASP A 137 17.62 4.63 -5.10
CA ASP A 137 17.52 5.27 -6.42
C ASP A 137 16.29 6.19 -6.57
N LEU A 138 15.95 6.91 -5.50
CA LEU A 138 14.79 7.80 -5.45
C LEU A 138 15.16 9.25 -5.79
N ASP A 139 14.25 9.93 -6.48
CA ASP A 139 14.36 11.37 -6.74
C ASP A 139 14.01 12.18 -5.48
N THR A 140 14.54 13.40 -5.35
CA THR A 140 14.21 14.35 -4.27
C THR A 140 12.81 14.97 -4.45
N VAL A 141 11.77 14.13 -4.35
CA VAL A 141 10.35 14.51 -4.40
C VAL A 141 9.58 13.79 -3.29
N PRO A 142 8.38 14.24 -2.90
CA PRO A 142 7.59 13.53 -1.90
C PRO A 142 7.12 12.16 -2.43
N TYR A 143 7.24 11.14 -1.59
CA TYR A 143 6.69 9.81 -1.82
C TYR A 143 5.64 9.52 -0.76
N GLN A 144 4.53 8.94 -1.20
CA GLN A 144 3.60 8.24 -0.32
C GLN A 144 4.19 6.88 0.03
N CYS A 145 4.14 6.53 1.30
CA CYS A 145 4.66 5.29 1.83
C CYS A 145 3.54 4.53 2.55
N GLY A 146 3.57 3.20 2.45
CA GLY A 146 2.68 2.32 3.18
C GLY A 146 3.42 1.09 3.66
N ILE A 147 3.11 0.61 4.86
CA ILE A 147 3.63 -0.64 5.42
C ILE A 147 2.49 -1.46 6.01
N TRP A 148 2.48 -2.78 5.76
CA TRP A 148 1.48 -3.71 6.26
C TRP A 148 2.09 -5.09 6.54
N CYS A 149 1.36 -5.88 7.31
CA CYS A 149 1.76 -7.23 7.68
C CYS A 149 1.06 -8.28 6.80
N GLU A 150 1.79 -9.33 6.45
CA GLU A 150 1.25 -10.59 5.98
C GLU A 150 1.19 -11.61 7.11
N TRP A 151 0.00 -12.12 7.41
CA TRP A 151 -0.24 -13.08 8.47
C TRP A 151 -0.70 -14.43 7.92
N THR A 152 -0.22 -15.52 8.51
CA THR A 152 -0.86 -16.83 8.37
C THR A 152 -1.72 -17.12 9.59
N ARG A 153 -2.97 -17.52 9.36
CA ARG A 153 -3.88 -17.93 10.44
C ARG A 153 -3.97 -19.44 10.56
N THR A 154 -3.68 -20.00 11.73
CA THR A 154 -3.63 -21.45 11.98
C THR A 154 -4.98 -22.14 11.77
N SER A 155 -6.10 -21.48 12.06
CA SER A 155 -7.43 -22.10 11.99
C SER A 155 -7.88 -22.45 10.57
N ASP A 156 -7.42 -21.73 9.56
CA ASP A 156 -7.75 -21.97 8.15
C ASP A 156 -6.52 -22.12 7.24
N SER A 157 -5.31 -21.96 7.79
CA SER A 157 -4.04 -21.97 7.05
C SER A 157 -4.03 -21.00 5.87
N LYS A 158 -4.78 -19.90 5.97
CA LYS A 158 -4.86 -18.88 4.93
C LYS A 158 -3.98 -17.69 5.27
N ILE A 159 -3.54 -17.03 4.22
CA ILE A 159 -2.85 -15.74 4.27
C ILE A 159 -3.89 -14.65 4.50
N HIS A 160 -3.58 -13.67 5.34
CA HIS A 160 -4.37 -12.48 5.62
C HIS A 160 -3.46 -11.27 5.67
N TYR A 161 -3.82 -10.22 4.94
CA TYR A 161 -3.06 -8.96 4.94
C TYR A 161 -3.72 -7.95 5.88
N SER A 162 -2.91 -7.17 6.59
CA SER A 162 -3.41 -6.04 7.39
C SER A 162 -3.67 -4.82 6.52
N THR A 163 -4.39 -3.84 7.08
CA THR A 163 -4.42 -2.49 6.50
C THR A 163 -3.00 -1.91 6.51
N ALA A 164 -2.68 -1.14 5.46
CA ALA A 164 -1.44 -0.37 5.42
C ALA A 164 -1.50 0.83 6.35
N VAL A 165 -0.45 0.99 7.16
CA VAL A 165 -0.19 2.24 7.86
C VAL A 165 0.53 3.16 6.88
N ARG A 166 0.04 4.40 6.78
CA ARG A 166 0.48 5.37 5.78
C ARG A 166 1.46 6.35 6.39
N GLY A 167 2.40 6.79 5.57
CA GLY A 167 3.29 7.90 5.86
C GLY A 167 3.72 8.59 4.58
N GLN A 168 4.53 9.63 4.74
CA GLN A 168 5.12 10.36 3.63
C GLN A 168 6.57 10.67 3.98
N ALA A 169 7.46 10.54 3.01
CA ALA A 169 8.85 10.94 3.16
C ALA A 169 9.38 11.51 1.84
N THR A 170 10.35 12.41 1.94
CA THR A 170 11.03 13.03 0.81
C THR A 170 12.52 12.70 0.94
N PRO A 171 13.12 11.95 -0.01
CA PRO A 171 14.56 11.70 -0.01
C PRO A 171 15.35 13.02 0.04
N THR A 172 16.51 13.01 0.68
CA THR A 172 17.40 14.19 0.78
C THR A 172 18.37 14.29 -0.37
#